data_AF-A0A6C0CCA2-F1
#
_entry.id   AF-A0A6C0CCA2-F1
#
_cell.length_a   1.000
_cell.length_b   1.000
_cell.length_c   1.000
_cell.angle_alpha   90.00
_cell.angle_beta   90.00
_cell.angle_gamma   90.00
#
_symmetry.space_group_name_H-M   'P 1'
#
loop_
_entity.id
_entity.type
_entity.pdbx_description
1 polymer ?
#
loop_
_entity_poly.entity_id
_entity_poly.type
_entity_poly.pdbx_seq_one_letter_code
_entity_poly.pdbx_strand_id
1 'polypeptide(L)'
;MSEKQVLQTEDTGKIFEMAICLAYNIPYDGKYKYGMEEPERLKHRLSKLLELFPMCSHTAKRGSRYDYTSDTDANKHLSAKTTKKGVGKVAPQVIGQTQPKRFCDLLGIEYTTIADLKQYIQTEIIKIIPILVEYTFDCPNIYYNKENSTIRYITLHRPIDLEELSKYSFVWTCDWASWKNSSTLKVVIEGKEIALLEFQFHTKSRTSMAIRWCYENFLTIFADNITIIDI
;
A
#
# COMPACT_ATOMS: atom_id res chain seq x y z
N MET A 1 -3.86 27.52 24.06
CA MET A 1 -4.45 26.16 23.89
C MET A 1 -4.23 25.77 22.44
N SER A 2 -3.20 24.97 22.13
CA SER A 2 -2.93 24.57 20.75
C SER A 2 -3.93 23.50 20.32
N GLU A 3 -4.69 23.77 19.27
CA GLU A 3 -5.50 22.76 18.59
C GLU A 3 -4.58 21.59 18.20
N LYS A 4 -4.84 20.40 18.77
CA LYS A 4 -4.21 19.16 18.32
C LYS A 4 -4.71 18.90 16.90
N GLN A 5 -3.97 19.39 15.91
CA GLN A 5 -4.25 19.14 14.52
C GLN A 5 -4.13 17.62 14.29
N VAL A 6 -5.27 16.98 13.99
CA VAL A 6 -5.31 15.54 13.72
C VAL A 6 -4.53 15.30 12.44
N LEU A 7 -3.29 14.82 12.57
CA LEU A 7 -2.48 14.39 11.43
C LEU A 7 -3.31 13.44 10.56
N GLN A 8 -3.36 13.65 9.26
CA GLN A 8 -3.95 12.74 8.26
C GLN A 8 -2.93 11.71 7.78
N THR A 9 -3.36 10.57 7.24
CA THR A 9 -2.45 9.49 6.79
C THR A 9 -1.46 9.98 5.73
N GLU A 10 -1.90 10.87 4.83
CA GLU A 10 -1.05 11.55 3.84
C GLU A 10 0.11 12.32 4.50
N ASP A 11 -0.14 12.93 5.66
CA ASP A 11 0.89 13.67 6.39
C ASP A 11 2.00 12.73 6.88
N THR A 12 1.68 11.50 7.27
CA THR A 12 2.69 10.51 7.69
C THR A 12 3.46 9.94 6.52
N GLY A 13 2.82 9.74 5.36
CA GLY A 13 3.52 9.37 4.13
C GLY A 13 4.59 10.38 3.76
N LYS A 14 4.21 11.65 3.61
CA LYS A 14 5.14 12.73 3.24
C LYS A 14 6.22 13.01 4.28
N ILE A 15 5.90 12.89 5.57
CA ILE A 15 6.90 12.98 6.65
C ILE A 15 7.94 11.85 6.52
N PHE A 16 7.49 10.63 6.22
CA PHE A 16 8.41 9.50 6.08
C PHE A 16 9.23 9.58 4.79
N GLU A 17 8.61 10.02 3.68
CA GLU A 17 9.34 10.32 2.45
C GLU A 17 10.44 11.38 2.68
N MET A 18 10.12 12.44 3.43
CA MET A 18 11.13 13.44 3.82
C MET A 18 12.25 12.82 4.65
N ALA A 19 11.94 11.93 5.60
CA ALA A 19 12.96 11.23 6.40
C ALA A 19 13.93 10.43 5.52
N ILE A 20 13.41 9.75 4.49
CA ILE A 20 14.22 9.02 3.51
C ILE A 20 15.09 10.00 2.71
N CYS A 21 14.54 11.12 2.25
CA CYS A 21 15.32 12.16 1.55
C CYS A 21 16.49 12.65 2.41
N LEU A 22 16.24 12.93 3.70
CA LEU A 22 17.28 13.33 4.63
C LEU A 22 18.33 12.25 4.87
N ALA A 23 17.93 10.96 4.88
CA ALA A 23 18.84 9.84 5.10
C ALA A 23 19.80 9.66 3.91
N TYR A 24 19.29 9.80 2.69
CA TYR A 24 20.09 9.78 1.45
C TYR A 24 20.83 11.11 1.18
N ASN A 25 20.56 12.16 1.95
CA ASN A 25 21.06 13.51 1.70
C ASN A 25 20.68 14.04 0.28
N ILE A 26 19.42 13.82 -0.11
CA ILE A 26 18.85 14.23 -1.41
C ILE A 26 17.73 15.25 -1.21
N PRO A 27 17.43 16.09 -2.21
CA PRO A 27 16.32 17.04 -2.11
C PRO A 27 14.96 16.34 -2.14
N TYR A 28 14.02 16.83 -1.33
CA TYR A 28 12.61 16.46 -1.46
C TYR A 28 12.00 17.18 -2.66
N ASP A 29 11.71 16.41 -3.71
CA ASP A 29 11.10 16.95 -4.92
C ASP A 29 9.57 17.15 -4.76
N GLY A 30 9.18 18.32 -4.23
CA GLY A 30 7.78 18.71 -4.04
C GLY A 30 7.58 19.78 -2.99
N LYS A 31 6.32 20.17 -2.75
CA LYS A 31 5.99 21.12 -1.68
C LYS A 31 5.84 20.39 -0.35
N TYR A 32 6.85 20.51 0.51
CA TYR A 32 6.78 20.05 1.89
C TYR A 32 6.26 21.17 2.81
N LYS A 33 5.26 20.86 3.64
CA LYS A 33 4.58 21.85 4.51
C LYS A 33 4.50 21.42 5.98
N TYR A 34 5.20 20.35 6.35
CA TYR A 34 5.11 19.73 7.67
C TYR A 34 6.35 20.06 8.51
N GLY A 35 6.32 19.75 9.80
CA GLY A 35 7.47 19.94 10.68
C GLY A 35 8.65 19.01 10.33
N MET A 36 9.86 19.42 10.70
CA MET A 36 11.09 18.65 10.46
C MET A 36 11.50 17.73 11.63
N GLU A 37 10.85 17.86 12.79
CA GLU A 37 11.16 17.06 13.98
C GLU A 37 11.04 15.54 13.74
N GLU A 38 9.88 15.09 13.22
CA GLU A 38 9.67 13.66 12.92
C GLU A 38 10.56 13.13 11.79
N PRO A 39 10.73 13.84 10.64
CA PRO A 39 11.69 13.41 9.62
C PRO A 39 13.12 13.24 10.13
N GLU A 40 13.64 14.19 10.91
CA GLU A 40 14.99 14.11 11.46
C GLU A 40 15.13 12.95 12.45
N ARG A 41 14.11 12.73 13.29
CA ARG A 41 14.07 11.57 14.19
C ARG A 41 14.10 10.25 13.41
N LEU A 42 13.34 10.15 12.32
CA LEU A 42 13.24 8.93 11.52
C LEU A 42 14.47 8.69 10.64
N LYS A 43 15.11 9.75 10.14
CA LYS A 43 16.35 9.70 9.34
C LYS A 43 17.40 8.78 9.97
N HIS A 44 17.66 8.93 11.26
CA HIS A 44 18.70 8.16 11.96
C HIS A 44 18.44 6.65 11.99
N ARG A 45 17.18 6.23 11.82
CA ARG A 45 16.76 4.83 11.77
C ARG A 45 16.84 4.22 10.36
N LEU A 46 17.17 5.03 9.35
CA LEU A 46 17.22 4.61 7.95
C LEU A 46 18.66 4.34 7.48
N SER A 47 19.65 4.28 8.37
CA SER A 47 21.04 4.05 7.99
C SER A 47 21.22 2.77 7.19
N LYS A 48 20.59 1.67 7.63
CA LYS A 48 20.63 0.37 6.95
C LYS A 48 19.93 0.37 5.59
N LEU A 49 19.01 1.30 5.32
CA LEU A 49 18.39 1.43 3.99
C LEU A 49 19.44 1.78 2.93
N LEU A 50 20.48 2.56 3.29
CA LEU A 50 21.56 2.97 2.38
C LEU A 50 22.43 1.79 1.93
N GLU A 51 22.40 0.68 2.68
CA GLU A 51 23.09 -0.57 2.33
C GLU A 51 22.19 -1.49 1.47
N LEU A 52 20.87 -1.38 1.62
CA LEU A 52 19.89 -2.25 0.99
C LEU A 52 19.40 -1.72 -0.36
N PHE A 53 19.43 -0.42 -0.57
CA PHE A 53 18.98 0.23 -1.80
C PHE A 53 20.01 1.28 -2.24
N PRO A 54 20.34 1.35 -3.56
CA PRO A 54 21.35 2.28 -4.05
C PRO A 54 20.95 3.74 -3.87
N MET A 55 21.92 4.64 -4.07
CA MET A 55 21.65 6.07 -4.22
C MET A 55 20.51 6.31 -5.22
N CYS A 56 19.63 7.23 -4.86
CA CYS A 56 18.38 7.45 -5.54
C CYS A 56 17.93 8.90 -5.44
N SER A 57 17.00 9.26 -6.30
CA SER A 57 16.32 10.54 -6.31
C SER A 57 14.84 10.38 -5.92
N HIS A 58 14.28 11.39 -5.24
CA HIS A 58 12.85 11.44 -4.93
C HIS A 58 12.05 11.77 -6.20
N THR A 59 11.16 10.88 -6.62
CA THR A 59 10.40 10.96 -7.89
C THR A 59 8.88 10.89 -7.72
N ALA A 60 8.38 10.97 -6.48
CA ALA A 60 6.95 10.91 -6.16
C ALA A 60 6.19 12.15 -6.68
N LYS A 61 5.65 12.09 -7.91
CA LYS A 61 4.93 13.21 -8.54
C LYS A 61 3.59 12.78 -9.13
N ARG A 62 2.52 13.53 -8.84
CA ARG A 62 1.23 13.44 -9.56
C ARG A 62 0.65 12.01 -9.69
N GLY A 63 0.79 11.18 -8.66
CA GLY A 63 0.35 9.79 -8.71
C GLY A 63 1.32 8.87 -9.46
N SER A 64 2.62 9.19 -9.46
CA SER A 64 3.71 8.29 -9.87
C SER A 64 3.52 6.90 -9.28
N ARG A 65 3.96 5.90 -10.04
CA ARG A 65 4.01 4.50 -9.63
C ARG A 65 5.05 4.25 -8.53
N TYR A 66 6.06 5.12 -8.41
CA TYR A 66 7.17 4.97 -7.49
C TYR A 66 7.50 6.27 -6.76
N ASP A 67 8.01 6.15 -5.54
CA ASP A 67 8.38 7.30 -4.72
C ASP A 67 9.85 7.70 -4.91
N TYR A 68 10.74 6.72 -5.16
CA TYR A 68 12.16 6.94 -5.45
C TYR A 68 12.63 6.09 -6.63
N THR A 69 13.63 6.59 -7.33
CA THR A 69 14.28 5.90 -8.46
C THR A 69 15.80 5.96 -8.31
N SER A 70 16.50 4.85 -8.53
CA SER A 70 17.95 4.80 -8.42
C SER A 70 18.62 5.69 -9.47
N ASP A 71 19.68 6.39 -9.05
CA ASP A 71 20.46 7.24 -9.95
C ASP A 71 21.35 6.42 -10.90
N THR A 72 21.62 5.17 -10.54
CA THR A 72 22.48 4.25 -11.32
C THR A 72 21.71 3.31 -12.23
N ASP A 73 20.41 3.12 -11.98
CA ASP A 73 19.54 2.24 -12.76
C ASP A 73 18.10 2.74 -12.68
N ALA A 74 17.62 3.35 -13.77
CA ALA A 74 16.28 3.93 -13.85
C ALA A 74 15.14 2.91 -13.71
N ASN A 75 15.43 1.60 -13.73
CA ASN A 75 14.44 0.53 -13.51
C ASN A 75 14.38 0.07 -12.05
N LYS A 76 15.29 0.55 -11.18
CA LYS A 76 15.28 0.25 -9.76
C LYS A 76 14.55 1.35 -9.01
N HIS A 77 13.48 0.95 -8.34
CA HIS A 77 12.60 1.85 -7.62
C HIS A 77 12.46 1.46 -6.16
N LEU A 78 11.98 2.38 -5.34
CA LEU A 78 11.62 2.15 -3.94
C LEU A 78 10.28 2.85 -3.67
N SER A 79 9.38 2.15 -2.98
CA SER A 79 8.10 2.69 -2.55
C SER A 79 8.08 2.90 -1.04
N ALA A 80 7.72 4.10 -0.58
CA ALA A 80 7.54 4.42 0.83
C ALA A 80 6.10 4.16 1.25
N LYS A 81 5.89 3.20 2.14
CA LYS A 81 4.57 2.89 2.71
C LYS A 81 4.55 3.28 4.18
N THR A 82 3.40 3.74 4.66
CA THR A 82 3.24 4.07 6.07
C THR A 82 1.90 3.61 6.61
N THR A 83 1.86 3.36 7.92
CA THR A 83 0.61 3.30 8.65
C THR A 83 0.71 4.00 10.00
N LYS A 84 -0.45 4.43 10.51
CA LYS A 84 -0.56 5.11 11.80
C LYS A 84 -0.92 4.19 12.95
N LYS A 85 -1.78 3.19 12.69
CA LYS A 85 -2.41 2.34 13.69
C LYS A 85 -3.05 1.10 13.08
N GLY A 86 -3.27 0.10 13.91
CA GLY A 86 -3.97 -1.14 13.62
C GLY A 86 -3.22 -2.03 12.62
N VAL A 87 -3.98 -2.85 11.89
CA VAL A 87 -3.48 -3.85 10.93
C VAL A 87 -2.82 -3.26 9.67
N GLY A 88 -2.52 -1.97 9.65
CA GLY A 88 -1.80 -1.28 8.59
C GLY A 88 -2.56 -1.14 7.28
N LYS A 89 -3.35 -0.07 7.09
CA LYS A 89 -4.03 0.14 5.79
C LYS A 89 -3.09 0.74 4.75
N VAL A 90 -2.66 -0.07 3.78
CA VAL A 90 -1.76 0.34 2.68
C VAL A 90 -2.46 0.14 1.34
N ALA A 91 -2.50 1.18 0.50
CA ALA A 91 -3.07 1.08 -0.85
C ALA A 91 -1.97 0.68 -1.86
N PRO A 92 -2.24 -0.26 -2.78
CA PRO A 92 -1.42 -0.43 -3.98
C PRO A 92 -1.29 0.90 -4.73
N GLN A 93 -0.11 1.20 -5.27
CA GLN A 93 0.10 2.47 -5.96
C GLN A 93 -0.76 2.53 -7.22
N VAL A 94 -1.24 3.72 -7.58
CA VAL A 94 -2.08 3.97 -8.77
C VAL A 94 -3.46 3.30 -8.69
N ILE A 95 -3.53 1.97 -8.65
CA ILE A 95 -4.77 1.19 -8.70
C ILE A 95 -5.57 1.26 -7.39
N GLY A 96 -4.89 1.45 -6.25
CA GLY A 96 -5.54 1.42 -4.93
C GLY A 96 -6.35 2.67 -4.56
N GLN A 97 -6.23 3.77 -5.31
CA GLN A 97 -6.95 5.03 -5.05
C GLN A 97 -7.46 5.69 -6.33
N THR A 98 -7.98 4.88 -7.26
CA THR A 98 -8.41 5.34 -8.59
C THR A 98 -9.93 5.49 -8.69
N GLN A 99 -10.44 5.96 -9.83
CA GLN A 99 -11.88 5.93 -10.13
C GLN A 99 -12.30 4.54 -10.61
N PRO A 100 -13.54 4.09 -10.35
CA PRO A 100 -14.04 2.76 -10.75
C PRO A 100 -13.79 2.41 -12.22
N LYS A 101 -14.02 3.35 -13.15
CA LYS A 101 -13.73 3.13 -14.57
C LYS A 101 -12.25 2.83 -14.81
N ARG A 102 -11.35 3.64 -14.26
CA ARG A 102 -9.90 3.44 -14.40
C ARG A 102 -9.44 2.16 -13.70
N PHE A 103 -10.10 1.74 -12.61
CA PHE A 103 -9.83 0.43 -12.00
C PHE A 103 -10.14 -0.70 -12.99
N CYS A 104 -11.31 -0.68 -13.65
CA CYS A 104 -11.65 -1.63 -14.70
C CYS A 104 -10.66 -1.59 -15.88
N ASP A 105 -10.29 -0.39 -16.34
CA ASP A 105 -9.29 -0.23 -17.42
C ASP A 105 -7.94 -0.91 -17.05
N LEU A 106 -7.51 -0.79 -15.78
CA LEU A 106 -6.29 -1.43 -15.27
C LEU A 106 -6.42 -2.95 -15.08
N LEU A 107 -7.63 -3.46 -14.83
CA LEU A 107 -7.91 -4.89 -14.81
C LEU A 107 -8.10 -5.49 -16.21
N GLY A 108 -8.17 -4.65 -17.27
CA GLY A 108 -8.46 -5.09 -18.62
C GLY A 108 -9.91 -5.54 -18.83
N ILE A 109 -10.86 -5.00 -18.06
CA ILE A 109 -12.29 -5.31 -18.17
C ILE A 109 -13.11 -4.08 -18.56
N GLU A 110 -14.26 -4.29 -19.18
CA GLU A 110 -15.19 -3.21 -19.48
C GLU A 110 -15.88 -2.69 -18.21
N TYR A 111 -15.95 -1.37 -18.05
CA TYR A 111 -16.71 -0.75 -16.97
C TYR A 111 -18.16 -0.56 -17.39
N THR A 112 -19.09 -1.15 -16.63
CA THR A 112 -20.54 -0.97 -16.82
C THR A 112 -21.13 -0.13 -15.68
N THR A 113 -21.33 -0.73 -14.51
CA THR A 113 -21.91 -0.12 -13.33
C THR A 113 -21.13 -0.47 -12.06
N ILE A 114 -21.34 0.30 -10.99
CA ILE A 114 -20.75 -0.02 -9.68
C ILE A 114 -21.30 -1.33 -9.12
N ALA A 115 -22.56 -1.68 -9.41
CA ALA A 115 -23.16 -2.93 -8.96
C ALA A 115 -22.45 -4.14 -9.61
N ASP A 116 -22.28 -4.09 -10.94
CA ASP A 116 -21.58 -5.14 -11.68
C ASP A 116 -20.11 -5.25 -11.26
N LEU A 117 -19.44 -4.10 -11.04
CA LEU A 117 -18.06 -4.09 -10.57
C LEU A 117 -17.93 -4.72 -9.17
N LYS A 118 -18.86 -4.45 -8.25
CA LYS A 118 -18.86 -5.10 -6.93
C LYS A 118 -19.02 -6.61 -7.04
N GLN A 119 -19.93 -7.07 -7.91
CA GLN A 119 -20.12 -8.50 -8.17
C GLN A 119 -18.84 -9.11 -8.74
N TYR A 120 -18.27 -8.51 -9.78
CA TYR A 120 -17.02 -8.97 -10.40
C TYR A 120 -15.88 -9.05 -9.38
N ILE A 121 -15.71 -8.02 -8.54
CA ILE A 121 -14.67 -8.02 -7.49
C ILE A 121 -14.80 -9.23 -6.58
N GLN A 122 -16.02 -9.59 -6.17
CA GLN A 122 -16.22 -10.71 -5.25
C GLN A 122 -16.09 -12.08 -5.92
N THR A 123 -16.56 -12.21 -7.17
CA THR A 123 -16.53 -13.49 -7.91
C THR A 123 -15.18 -13.79 -8.53
N GLU A 124 -14.40 -12.77 -8.90
CA GLU A 124 -13.12 -12.91 -9.61
C GLU A 124 -11.91 -12.50 -8.76
N ILE A 125 -12.06 -12.49 -7.43
CA ILE A 125 -11.04 -11.95 -6.51
C ILE A 125 -9.66 -12.60 -6.66
N ILE A 126 -9.61 -13.90 -6.98
CA ILE A 126 -8.36 -14.64 -7.19
C ILE A 126 -7.60 -14.14 -8.43
N LYS A 127 -8.29 -13.57 -9.43
CA LYS A 127 -7.67 -12.91 -10.59
C LYS A 127 -7.21 -11.49 -10.27
N ILE A 128 -7.88 -10.82 -9.33
CA ILE A 128 -7.62 -9.42 -8.98
C ILE A 128 -6.44 -9.28 -8.01
N ILE A 129 -6.30 -10.19 -7.03
CA ILE A 129 -5.23 -10.13 -6.02
C ILE A 129 -3.83 -10.05 -6.65
N PRO A 130 -3.44 -10.90 -7.63
CA PRO A 130 -2.12 -10.84 -8.23
C PRO A 130 -1.81 -9.48 -8.86
N ILE A 131 -2.81 -8.85 -9.52
CA ILE A 131 -2.65 -7.52 -10.11
C ILE A 131 -2.41 -6.48 -8.99
N LEU A 132 -3.18 -6.52 -7.91
CA LEU A 132 -2.98 -5.60 -6.79
C LEU A 132 -1.62 -5.82 -6.10
N VAL A 133 -1.14 -7.06 -6.03
CA VAL A 133 0.20 -7.40 -5.53
C VAL A 133 1.27 -6.80 -6.44
N GLU A 134 1.13 -6.88 -7.76
CA GLU A 134 2.06 -6.25 -8.71
C GLU A 134 2.14 -4.73 -8.51
N TYR A 135 1.01 -4.04 -8.36
CA TYR A 135 0.99 -2.60 -8.06
C TYR A 135 1.47 -2.24 -6.65
N THR A 136 1.74 -3.23 -5.80
CA THR A 136 2.28 -3.04 -4.45
C THR A 136 3.77 -3.38 -4.39
N PHE A 137 4.21 -4.43 -5.08
CA PHE A 137 5.52 -5.06 -4.94
C PHE A 137 6.29 -5.22 -6.27
N ASP A 138 5.96 -4.44 -7.29
CA ASP A 138 6.82 -4.25 -8.47
C ASP A 138 8.21 -3.66 -8.12
N CYS A 139 8.36 -3.12 -6.92
CA CYS A 139 9.61 -2.69 -6.32
C CYS A 139 9.61 -2.95 -4.80
N PRO A 140 10.80 -2.92 -4.16
CA PRO A 140 10.90 -2.98 -2.71
C PRO A 140 10.06 -1.91 -2.01
N ASN A 141 9.48 -2.28 -0.88
CA ASN A 141 8.72 -1.39 -0.02
C ASN A 141 9.53 -1.07 1.23
N ILE A 142 9.75 0.22 1.49
CA ILE A 142 10.18 0.67 2.81
C ILE A 142 8.94 1.08 3.60
N TYR A 143 8.66 0.34 4.67
CA TYR A 143 7.40 0.44 5.39
C TYR A 143 7.59 0.89 6.83
N TYR A 144 6.98 2.03 7.18
CA TYR A 144 6.95 2.54 8.56
C TYR A 144 5.60 2.30 9.22
N ASN A 145 5.57 1.49 10.27
CA ASN A 145 4.44 1.37 11.18
C ASN A 145 4.66 2.26 12.39
N LYS A 146 3.94 3.38 12.45
CA LYS A 146 4.09 4.39 13.51
C LYS A 146 3.65 3.88 14.90
N GLU A 147 2.59 3.08 14.97
CA GLU A 147 2.07 2.58 16.25
C GLU A 147 3.06 1.60 16.90
N ASN A 148 3.62 0.70 16.09
CA ASN A 148 4.60 -0.27 16.56
C ASN A 148 6.04 0.28 16.53
N SER A 149 6.23 1.50 16.04
CA SER A 149 7.53 2.13 15.84
C SER A 149 8.51 1.25 15.07
N THR A 150 8.06 0.52 14.04
CA THR A 150 8.92 -0.36 13.21
C THR A 150 9.13 0.24 11.84
N ILE A 151 10.33 0.05 11.29
CA ILE A 151 10.64 0.33 9.88
C ILE A 151 11.16 -0.98 9.28
N ARG A 152 10.59 -1.39 8.16
CA ARG A 152 10.92 -2.66 7.48
C ARG A 152 11.19 -2.43 6.01
N TYR A 153 12.25 -3.04 5.51
CA TYR A 153 12.50 -3.20 4.08
C TYR A 153 11.92 -4.54 3.62
N ILE A 154 10.99 -4.49 2.68
CA ILE A 154 10.15 -5.63 2.30
C ILE A 154 10.26 -5.85 0.80
N THR A 155 10.54 -7.09 0.40
CA THR A 155 10.60 -7.51 -1.00
C THR A 155 9.75 -8.75 -1.22
N LEU A 156 9.13 -8.86 -2.40
CA LEU A 156 8.45 -10.07 -2.83
C LEU A 156 9.46 -10.93 -3.59
N HIS A 157 9.79 -12.12 -3.10
CA HIS A 157 10.76 -13.01 -3.73
C HIS A 157 10.10 -14.22 -4.41
N ARG A 158 8.86 -14.54 -4.04
CA ARG A 158 8.03 -15.55 -4.71
C ARG A 158 6.68 -14.92 -5.09
N PRO A 159 6.18 -15.14 -6.32
CA PRO A 159 4.90 -14.60 -6.73
C PRO A 159 3.74 -15.12 -5.86
N ILE A 160 2.68 -14.30 -5.76
CA ILE A 160 1.39 -14.70 -5.18
C ILE A 160 0.43 -14.85 -6.36
N ASP A 161 0.42 -16.04 -6.94
CA ASP A 161 -0.33 -16.38 -8.14
C ASP A 161 -1.57 -17.23 -7.83
N LEU A 162 -2.24 -17.76 -8.87
CA LEU A 162 -3.43 -18.58 -8.71
C LEU A 162 -3.17 -19.85 -7.88
N GLU A 163 -2.01 -20.47 -8.04
CA GLU A 163 -1.65 -21.69 -7.30
C GLU A 163 -1.50 -21.35 -5.81
N GLU A 164 -0.75 -20.29 -5.50
CA GLU A 164 -0.59 -19.83 -4.12
C GLU A 164 -1.93 -19.45 -3.48
N LEU A 165 -2.77 -18.70 -4.20
CA LEU A 165 -4.07 -18.25 -3.70
C LEU A 165 -5.08 -19.38 -3.54
N SER A 166 -4.98 -20.46 -4.32
CA SER A 166 -5.87 -21.62 -4.24
C SER A 166 -5.79 -22.38 -2.92
N LYS A 167 -4.72 -22.17 -2.14
CA LYS A 167 -4.55 -22.77 -0.80
C LYS A 167 -5.47 -22.15 0.25
N TYR A 168 -6.08 -21.01 -0.06
CA TYR A 168 -6.85 -20.22 0.87
C TYR A 168 -8.34 -20.22 0.55
N SER A 169 -9.14 -20.23 1.60
CA SER A 169 -10.58 -19.93 1.52
C SER A 169 -10.81 -18.46 1.79
N PHE A 170 -11.66 -17.83 0.99
CA PHE A 170 -11.98 -16.41 1.10
C PHE A 170 -13.42 -16.18 1.54
N VAL A 171 -13.60 -15.21 2.44
CA VAL A 171 -14.93 -14.77 2.89
C VAL A 171 -15.02 -13.25 2.87
N TRP A 172 -16.21 -12.73 2.58
CA TRP A 172 -16.46 -11.29 2.53
C TRP A 172 -17.27 -10.85 3.74
N THR A 173 -17.00 -9.66 4.26
CA THR A 173 -17.81 -9.08 5.35
C THR A 173 -19.26 -8.81 4.95
N CYS A 174 -19.53 -8.65 3.65
CA CYS A 174 -20.86 -8.53 3.10
C CYS A 174 -20.86 -8.89 1.62
N ASP A 175 -22.00 -9.40 1.15
CA ASP A 175 -22.29 -9.73 -0.24
C ASP A 175 -22.40 -8.46 -1.11
N TRP A 176 -22.08 -8.56 -2.40
CA TRP A 176 -22.10 -7.45 -3.35
C TRP A 176 -23.45 -6.73 -3.44
N ALA A 177 -24.58 -7.41 -3.26
CA ALA A 177 -25.92 -6.82 -3.25
C ALA A 177 -26.18 -5.96 -1.99
N SER A 178 -25.52 -6.30 -0.87
CA SER A 178 -25.64 -5.60 0.42
C SER A 178 -24.50 -4.60 0.69
N TRP A 179 -23.48 -4.59 -0.16
CA TRP A 179 -22.30 -3.75 -0.03
C TRP A 179 -22.64 -2.27 -0.25
N LYS A 180 -22.79 -1.53 0.85
CA LYS A 180 -23.04 -0.07 0.81
C LYS A 180 -21.76 0.71 0.51
N ASN A 181 -20.88 0.82 1.50
CA ASN A 181 -19.68 1.66 1.43
C ASN A 181 -18.40 0.83 1.24
N SER A 182 -18.19 -0.19 2.06
CA SER A 182 -16.99 -1.04 2.03
C SER A 182 -17.34 -2.49 2.26
N SER A 183 -16.54 -3.38 1.68
CA SER A 183 -16.49 -4.80 2.01
C SER A 183 -15.04 -5.21 2.13
N THR A 184 -14.76 -6.05 3.12
CA THR A 184 -13.42 -6.56 3.40
C THR A 184 -13.38 -8.03 3.07
N LEU A 185 -12.45 -8.39 2.19
CA LEU A 185 -12.02 -9.74 1.95
C LEU A 185 -11.21 -10.23 3.15
N LYS A 186 -11.57 -11.40 3.67
CA LYS A 186 -10.83 -12.10 4.70
C LYS A 186 -10.38 -13.46 4.17
N VAL A 187 -9.26 -13.91 4.68
CA VAL A 187 -8.72 -15.26 4.47
C VAL A 187 -9.07 -16.11 5.69
N VAL A 188 -9.49 -17.35 5.47
CA VAL A 188 -9.76 -18.31 6.54
C VAL A 188 -8.53 -19.21 6.72
N ILE A 189 -7.86 -19.09 7.86
CA ILE A 189 -6.69 -19.91 8.24
C ILE A 189 -7.01 -20.58 9.57
N GLU A 190 -6.95 -21.91 9.64
CA GLU A 190 -7.24 -22.68 10.86
C GLU A 190 -8.60 -22.30 11.51
N GLY A 191 -9.61 -22.06 10.68
CA GLY A 191 -10.95 -21.65 11.12
C GLY A 191 -11.09 -20.20 11.60
N LYS A 192 -10.01 -19.40 11.56
CA LYS A 192 -10.03 -17.96 11.90
C LYS A 192 -10.11 -17.11 10.65
N GLU A 193 -10.98 -16.11 10.68
CA GLU A 193 -11.09 -15.12 9.61
C GLU A 193 -10.12 -13.95 9.83
N ILE A 194 -9.15 -13.79 8.94
CA ILE A 194 -8.14 -12.73 8.99
C ILE A 194 -8.38 -11.75 7.86
N ALA A 195 -8.61 -10.48 8.18
CA ALA A 195 -8.81 -9.44 7.17
C ALA A 195 -7.57 -9.28 6.28
N LEU A 196 -7.76 -9.30 4.97
CA LEU A 196 -6.67 -9.20 3.99
C LEU A 196 -6.75 -7.90 3.19
N LEU A 197 -7.91 -7.60 2.61
CA LEU A 197 -8.05 -6.53 1.64
C LEU A 197 -9.42 -5.86 1.77
N GLU A 198 -9.44 -4.54 1.97
CA GLU A 198 -10.66 -3.75 2.01
C GLU A 198 -10.86 -3.02 0.68
N PHE A 199 -12.06 -3.14 0.13
CA PHE A 199 -12.53 -2.31 -0.97
C PHE A 199 -13.57 -1.32 -0.43
N GLN A 200 -13.44 -0.05 -0.78
CA GLN A 200 -14.34 1.02 -0.38
C GLN A 200 -14.72 1.87 -1.58
N PHE A 201 -16.03 2.03 -1.82
CA PHE A 201 -16.58 3.01 -2.76
C PHE A 201 -17.00 4.25 -1.96
N HIS A 202 -16.49 5.42 -2.33
CA HIS A 202 -16.88 6.66 -1.68
C HIS A 202 -18.28 7.10 -2.16
N THR A 203 -19.15 7.50 -1.23
CA THR A 203 -20.58 7.76 -1.48
C THR A 203 -20.97 9.25 -1.42
N LYS A 204 -19.97 10.15 -1.42
CA LYS A 204 -20.18 11.61 -1.36
C LYS A 204 -19.39 12.32 -2.46
N SER A 205 -18.76 13.46 -2.16
CA SER A 205 -18.00 14.30 -3.12
C SER A 205 -16.76 13.66 -3.76
N ARG A 206 -16.41 12.42 -3.37
CA ARG A 206 -15.28 11.67 -3.93
C ARG A 206 -15.82 10.60 -4.86
N THR A 207 -15.39 10.64 -6.12
CA THR A 207 -15.72 9.65 -7.14
C THR A 207 -14.72 8.49 -7.22
N SER A 208 -13.63 8.56 -6.45
CA SER A 208 -12.64 7.49 -6.35
C SER A 208 -13.12 6.34 -5.45
N MET A 209 -12.52 5.18 -5.65
CA MET A 209 -12.54 4.07 -4.72
C MET A 209 -11.23 4.01 -3.93
N ALA A 210 -11.25 3.34 -2.78
CA ALA A 210 -10.05 3.03 -2.00
C ALA A 210 -9.95 1.51 -1.82
N ILE A 211 -8.85 0.93 -2.25
CA ILE A 211 -8.50 -0.48 -2.11
C ILE A 211 -7.25 -0.54 -1.24
N ARG A 212 -7.32 -1.23 -0.11
CA ARG A 212 -6.27 -1.18 0.91
C ARG A 212 -6.03 -2.55 1.51
N TRP A 213 -4.80 -3.02 1.45
CA TRP A 213 -4.35 -4.16 2.23
C TRP A 213 -4.50 -3.86 3.71
N CYS A 214 -4.93 -4.86 4.48
CA CYS A 214 -4.55 -4.99 5.88
C CYS A 214 -3.11 -5.51 5.88
N TYR A 215 -2.16 -4.58 5.70
CA TYR A 215 -0.80 -4.87 5.30
C TYR A 215 -0.04 -5.73 6.31
N GLU A 216 -0.20 -5.53 7.62
CA GLU A 216 0.42 -6.43 8.61
C GLU A 216 -0.09 -7.87 8.47
N ASN A 217 -1.40 -8.02 8.20
CA ASN A 217 -1.99 -9.34 7.96
C ASN A 217 -1.50 -9.92 6.64
N PHE A 218 -1.39 -9.11 5.57
CA PHE A 218 -0.81 -9.53 4.30
C PHE A 218 0.61 -10.09 4.51
N LEU A 219 1.46 -9.36 5.24
CA LEU A 219 2.84 -9.78 5.52
C LEU A 219 2.89 -11.08 6.33
N THR A 220 1.90 -11.32 7.18
CA THR A 220 1.80 -12.55 7.98
C THR A 220 1.27 -13.73 7.15
N ILE A 221 0.24 -13.50 6.33
CA ILE A 221 -0.41 -14.54 5.52
C ILE A 221 0.54 -15.05 4.45
N PHE A 222 1.30 -14.15 3.82
CA PHE A 222 2.22 -14.45 2.72
C PHE A 222 3.69 -14.40 3.16
N ALA A 223 3.98 -14.75 4.41
CA ALA A 223 5.33 -14.68 4.98
C ALA A 223 6.35 -15.48 4.15
N ASP A 224 5.95 -16.62 3.59
CA ASP A 224 6.78 -17.46 2.74
C ASP A 224 7.04 -16.87 1.35
N ASN A 225 6.32 -15.82 0.94
CA ASN A 225 6.46 -15.17 -0.36
C ASN A 225 7.36 -13.93 -0.31
N ILE A 226 7.60 -13.40 0.89
CA ILE A 226 8.26 -12.12 1.09
C ILE A 226 9.52 -12.25 1.94
N THR A 227 10.45 -11.32 1.75
CA THR A 227 11.57 -11.13 2.65
C THR A 227 11.38 -9.82 3.39
N ILE A 228 11.46 -9.87 4.72
CA ILE A 228 11.35 -8.72 5.60
C ILE A 228 12.69 -8.53 6.31
N ILE A 229 13.23 -7.32 6.24
CA ILE A 229 14.42 -6.90 6.97
C ILE A 229 14.03 -5.72 7.86
N ASP A 230 14.12 -5.89 9.17
CA ASP A 230 13.97 -4.78 10.11
C ASP A 230 15.17 -3.83 10.02
N ILE A 231 14.86 -2.52 10.03
CA ILE A 231 15.84 -1.42 10.01
C ILE A 231 15.61 -0.42 11.15
#